data_AF-A0A3R9LTN7-F1
#
_entry.id   AF-A0A3R9LTN7-F1
#
_cell.length_a   1.000
_cell.length_b   1.000
_cell.length_c   1.000
_cell.angle_alpha   90.00
_cell.angle_beta   90.00
_cell.angle_gamma   90.00
#
_symmetry.space_group_name_H-M   'P 1'
#
loop_
_entity.id
_entity.type
_entity.pdbx_description
1 polymer ?
#
loop_
_entity_poly.entity_id
_entity_poly.type
_entity_poly.pdbx_seq_one_letter_code
_entity_poly.pdbx_strand_id
1 'polypeptide(L)'
;MDTADLLSWLRDTKKCQTVQKNWKPSTVSWNINNDVKIHRMIEKLNSYFFKKYKLSLFKSQQSYTTLIRQGEIGLLGIAIKKGVVSNIYSINFSNNKDGLEKVLGDLIVTSMMLYGYFGVDKGQVIIVLSPNSQKEHNQLKHYIEVLNKLYIRLGLRFKCQIFDDERLKETAVNPANPSTIESTSQQTKAERSIKTKATSVHVERKIGVLVRNSITRLIKENKLTTETVSFLCDEKYCKNTFDINYPFFKRVQRGIPMTDQRKINGYDRYWKNYIVINNEKFLVCNDWYERNRTKFVIWLGQYL
;
A
#
# COMPACT_ATOMS: atom_id res chain seq x y z
N MET A 1 13.77 -4.19 27.92
CA MET A 1 12.95 -5.19 27.22
C MET A 1 13.82 -6.12 26.39
N ASP A 2 13.67 -7.44 26.51
CA ASP A 2 14.45 -8.40 25.71
C ASP A 2 13.73 -8.77 24.41
N THR A 3 14.51 -9.14 23.39
CA THR A 3 14.05 -9.60 22.08
C THR A 3 13.15 -10.84 22.20
N ALA A 4 13.37 -11.71 23.19
CA ALA A 4 12.54 -12.88 23.42
C ALA A 4 11.08 -12.52 23.74
N ASP A 5 10.86 -11.52 24.60
CA ASP A 5 9.51 -11.05 24.97
C ASP A 5 8.77 -10.49 23.77
N LEU A 6 9.46 -9.73 22.92
CA LEU A 6 8.90 -9.19 21.68
C LEU A 6 8.48 -10.25 20.68
N LEU A 7 9.26 -11.33 20.56
CA LEU A 7 8.88 -12.46 19.71
C LEU A 7 7.63 -13.15 20.21
N SER A 8 7.54 -13.40 21.52
CA SER A 8 6.33 -13.97 22.13
C SER A 8 5.15 -13.03 21.94
N TRP A 9 5.32 -11.72 22.17
CA TRP A 9 4.28 -10.73 21.91
C TRP A 9 3.77 -10.75 20.46
N LEU A 10 4.67 -10.84 19.47
CA LEU A 10 4.28 -10.94 18.06
C LEU A 10 3.47 -12.22 17.77
N ARG A 11 3.89 -13.37 18.30
CA ARG A 11 3.22 -14.66 18.09
C ARG A 11 1.92 -14.77 18.87
N ASP A 12 1.98 -14.56 20.17
CA ASP A 12 0.94 -14.95 21.11
C ASP A 12 -0.11 -13.85 21.25
N THR A 13 0.32 -12.59 21.26
CA THR A 13 -0.60 -11.45 21.38
C THR A 13 -1.07 -10.97 20.02
N LYS A 14 -0.14 -10.73 19.08
CA LYS A 14 -0.48 -10.20 17.74
C LYS A 14 -0.89 -11.28 16.74
N LYS A 15 -0.84 -12.55 17.14
CA LYS A 15 -1.25 -13.71 16.33
C LYS A 15 -0.56 -13.75 14.98
N CYS A 16 0.73 -13.35 14.94
CA CYS A 16 1.54 -13.46 13.74
C CYS A 16 1.90 -14.93 13.51
N GLN A 17 1.59 -15.45 12.33
CA GLN A 17 1.94 -16.81 11.91
C GLN A 17 3.40 -16.89 11.48
N THR A 18 3.95 -15.79 10.96
CA THR A 18 5.37 -15.68 10.59
C THR A 18 6.01 -14.60 11.44
N VAL A 19 7.12 -14.95 12.10
CA VAL A 19 7.97 -13.99 12.80
C VAL A 19 9.42 -14.25 12.43
N GLN A 20 10.14 -13.21 12.01
CA GLN A 20 11.53 -13.29 11.56
C GLN A 20 12.37 -12.22 12.26
N LYS A 21 13.58 -12.60 12.70
CA LYS A 21 14.60 -11.65 13.18
C LYS A 21 15.46 -11.16 12.03
N ASN A 22 16.00 -9.96 12.15
CA ASN A 22 17.02 -9.38 11.26
C ASN A 22 16.62 -9.51 9.79
N TRP A 23 15.36 -9.18 9.50
CA TRP A 23 14.82 -9.29 8.16
C TRP A 23 15.49 -8.26 7.25
N LYS A 24 16.01 -8.73 6.12
CA LYS A 24 16.64 -7.91 5.08
C LYS A 24 16.12 -8.35 3.72
N PRO A 25 15.90 -7.42 2.79
CA PRO A 25 15.58 -7.78 1.42
C PRO A 25 16.81 -8.34 0.71
N SER A 26 16.59 -9.17 -0.31
CA SER A 26 17.66 -9.47 -1.27
C SER A 26 18.02 -8.22 -2.05
N THR A 27 19.27 -7.81 -1.98
CA THR A 27 19.79 -6.64 -2.72
C THR A 27 19.92 -6.89 -4.22
N VAL A 28 19.90 -8.15 -4.65
CA VAL A 28 20.13 -8.57 -6.04
C VAL A 28 18.83 -8.97 -6.73
N SER A 29 17.99 -9.77 -6.07
CA SER A 29 16.90 -10.49 -6.74
C SER A 29 15.49 -9.99 -6.42
N TRP A 30 15.31 -9.15 -5.39
CA TRP A 30 13.98 -8.68 -5.01
C TRP A 30 13.66 -7.32 -5.64
N ASN A 31 12.51 -7.27 -6.31
CA ASN A 31 11.98 -6.04 -6.87
C ASN A 31 11.27 -5.21 -5.81
N ILE A 32 11.40 -3.89 -5.90
CA ILE A 32 10.68 -2.94 -5.06
C ILE A 32 9.41 -2.53 -5.81
N ASN A 33 8.24 -2.87 -5.26
CA ASN A 33 6.98 -2.38 -5.79
C ASN A 33 6.83 -0.88 -5.48
N ASN A 34 6.14 -0.14 -6.33
CA ASN A 34 5.84 1.28 -6.10
C ASN A 34 7.08 2.20 -5.95
N ASP A 35 8.24 1.84 -6.48
CA ASP A 35 9.52 2.59 -6.37
C ASP A 35 9.33 4.11 -6.54
N VAL A 36 8.79 4.55 -7.68
CA VAL A 36 8.57 5.98 -7.97
C VAL A 36 7.69 6.67 -6.93
N LYS A 37 6.66 5.96 -6.44
CA LYS A 37 5.75 6.50 -5.41
C LYS A 37 6.45 6.59 -4.06
N ILE A 38 7.24 5.58 -3.72
CA ILE A 38 8.07 5.56 -2.51
C ILE A 38 9.05 6.73 -2.53
N HIS A 39 9.75 6.93 -3.66
CA HIS A 39 10.66 8.05 -3.83
C HIS A 39 9.96 9.39 -3.57
N ARG A 40 8.84 9.67 -4.25
CA ARG A 40 8.04 10.88 -4.00
C ARG A 40 7.55 11.01 -2.56
N MET A 41 7.20 9.90 -1.90
CA MET A 41 6.74 9.91 -0.52
C MET A 41 7.86 10.30 0.43
N ILE A 42 9.04 9.69 0.30
CA ILE A 42 10.20 10.01 1.14
C ILE A 42 10.62 11.47 0.92
N GLU A 43 10.70 11.94 -0.33
CA GLU A 43 11.01 13.34 -0.63
C GLU A 43 10.03 14.32 0.04
N LYS A 44 8.71 14.05 -0.08
CA LYS A 44 7.68 14.89 0.54
C LYS A 44 7.82 14.93 2.06
N LEU A 45 8.07 13.78 2.68
CA LEU A 45 8.25 13.69 4.13
C LEU A 45 9.51 14.42 4.57
N ASN A 46 10.65 14.18 3.92
CA ASN A 46 11.90 14.85 4.21
C ASN A 46 11.77 16.38 4.05
N SER A 47 11.18 16.83 2.95
CA SER A 47 10.94 18.26 2.70
C SER A 47 10.02 18.89 3.76
N TYR A 48 8.98 18.16 4.19
CA TYR A 48 8.07 18.64 5.23
C TYR A 48 8.79 18.83 6.57
N PHE A 49 9.52 17.80 7.03
CA PHE A 49 10.23 17.86 8.31
C PHE A 49 11.36 18.90 8.30
N PHE A 50 12.08 19.04 7.18
CA PHE A 50 13.08 20.08 7.03
C PHE A 50 12.47 21.49 7.07
N LYS A 51 11.42 21.75 6.28
CA LYS A 51 10.80 23.08 6.23
C LYS A 51 10.17 23.49 7.56
N LYS A 52 9.46 22.56 8.21
CA LYS A 52 8.67 22.87 9.41
C LYS A 52 9.47 22.79 10.72
N TYR A 53 10.39 21.84 10.83
CA TYR A 53 11.09 21.56 12.08
C TYR A 53 12.62 21.66 11.96
N LYS A 54 13.15 22.01 10.78
CA LYS A 54 14.60 22.06 10.49
C LYS A 54 15.30 20.70 10.70
N LEU A 55 14.55 19.61 10.54
CA LEU A 55 15.08 18.24 10.61
C LEU A 55 15.44 17.72 9.21
N SER A 56 16.72 17.41 9.00
CA SER A 56 17.26 16.81 7.80
C SER A 56 17.36 15.29 7.96
N LEU A 57 16.28 14.57 7.64
CA LEU A 57 16.17 13.13 7.90
C LEU A 57 17.09 12.28 7.02
N PHE A 58 17.38 12.76 5.81
CA PHE A 58 18.22 12.08 4.83
C PHE A 58 19.23 13.05 4.22
N LYS A 59 20.38 12.53 3.78
CA LYS A 59 21.40 13.36 3.11
C LYS A 59 20.92 13.78 1.71
N SER A 60 21.28 14.99 1.28
CA SER A 60 20.80 15.63 0.04
C SER A 60 21.08 14.87 -1.26
N GLN A 61 22.03 13.93 -1.28
CA GLN A 61 22.40 13.11 -2.44
C GLN A 61 22.11 11.61 -2.26
N GLN A 62 21.38 11.25 -1.20
CA GLN A 62 21.16 9.85 -0.88
C GLN A 62 20.08 9.23 -1.79
N SER A 63 20.43 8.12 -2.43
CA SER A 63 19.43 7.30 -3.13
C SER A 63 18.50 6.64 -2.12
N TYR A 64 17.22 7.02 -2.14
CA TYR A 64 16.19 6.38 -1.32
C TYR A 64 16.00 4.91 -1.67
N THR A 65 16.23 4.53 -2.93
CA THR A 65 16.22 3.13 -3.36
C THR A 65 17.33 2.34 -2.67
N THR A 66 18.52 2.92 -2.52
CA THR A 66 19.63 2.31 -1.79
C THR A 66 19.31 2.14 -0.31
N LEU A 67 18.72 3.17 0.32
CA LEU A 67 18.25 3.11 1.71
C LEU A 67 17.30 1.94 1.96
N ILE A 68 16.34 1.73 1.05
CA ILE A 68 15.36 0.64 1.17
C ILE A 68 16.01 -0.71 0.93
N ARG A 69 16.92 -0.83 -0.05
CA ARG A 69 17.63 -2.09 -0.34
C ARG A 69 18.57 -2.52 0.77
N GLN A 70 19.16 -1.58 1.50
CA GLN A 70 20.10 -1.84 2.59
C GLN A 70 19.44 -1.85 3.96
N GLY A 71 18.16 -1.47 4.03
CA GLY A 71 17.41 -1.40 5.27
C GLY A 71 17.26 -2.77 5.93
N GLU A 72 17.16 -2.74 7.25
CA GLU A 72 16.97 -3.92 8.10
C GLU A 72 15.74 -3.71 8.98
N ILE A 73 14.98 -4.78 9.18
CA ILE A 73 13.91 -4.84 10.16
C ILE A 73 14.35 -5.83 11.25
N GLY A 74 14.59 -5.32 12.46
CA GLY A 74 15.07 -6.11 13.60
C GLY A 74 14.15 -7.29 13.90
N LEU A 75 12.84 -7.05 14.00
CA LEU A 75 11.82 -8.08 14.08
C LEU A 75 10.67 -7.79 13.11
N LEU A 76 10.33 -8.76 12.27
CA LEU A 76 9.18 -8.71 11.38
C LEU A 76 8.14 -9.74 11.82
N GLY A 77 6.90 -9.31 12.03
CA GLY A 77 5.75 -10.18 12.30
C GLY A 77 4.67 -10.01 11.24
N ILE A 78 4.19 -11.12 10.68
CA ILE A 78 3.13 -11.13 9.66
C ILE A 78 1.94 -11.92 10.21
N ALA A 79 0.80 -11.24 10.28
CA ALA A 79 -0.48 -11.84 10.66
C ALA A 79 -1.34 -12.06 9.42
N ILE A 80 -1.68 -13.31 9.13
CA ILE A 80 -2.43 -13.75 7.96
C ILE A 80 -3.84 -14.16 8.41
N LYS A 81 -4.87 -13.67 7.72
CA LYS A 81 -6.25 -14.11 7.90
C LYS A 81 -6.83 -14.46 6.54
N LYS A 82 -7.41 -15.65 6.42
CA LYS A 82 -8.02 -16.15 5.18
C LYS A 82 -7.08 -16.06 3.96
N GLY A 83 -5.80 -16.40 4.16
CA GLY A 83 -4.77 -16.40 3.11
C GLY A 83 -4.23 -15.02 2.72
N VAL A 84 -4.68 -13.93 3.35
CA VAL A 84 -4.22 -12.56 3.05
C VAL A 84 -3.52 -11.97 4.27
N VAL A 85 -2.46 -11.17 4.04
CA VAL A 85 -1.81 -10.39 5.10
C VAL A 85 -2.84 -9.43 5.70
N SER A 86 -3.28 -9.76 6.90
CA SER A 86 -4.27 -8.99 7.66
C SER A 86 -3.62 -7.81 8.38
N ASN A 87 -2.41 -8.01 8.90
CA ASN A 87 -1.57 -6.99 9.49
C ASN A 87 -0.08 -7.37 9.40
N ILE A 88 0.80 -6.38 9.44
CA ILE A 88 2.25 -6.55 9.48
C ILE A 88 2.82 -5.66 10.58
N TYR A 89 3.83 -6.16 11.28
CA TYR A 89 4.49 -5.48 12.38
C TYR A 89 5.99 -5.47 12.11
N SER A 90 6.61 -4.32 12.23
CA SER A 90 8.07 -4.19 12.20
C SER A 90 8.54 -3.56 13.50
N ILE A 91 9.55 -4.14 14.13
CA ILE A 91 10.14 -3.62 15.36
C ILE A 91 11.63 -3.42 15.13
N ASN A 92 12.07 -2.17 15.29
CA ASN A 92 13.48 -1.80 15.26
C ASN A 92 13.91 -1.29 16.64
N PHE A 93 15.21 -1.32 16.88
CA PHE A 93 15.82 -0.89 18.14
C PHE A 93 16.68 0.33 17.86
N SER A 94 16.54 1.35 18.70
CA SER A 94 17.36 2.56 18.65
C SER A 94 18.31 2.59 19.84
N ASN A 95 19.56 2.94 19.56
CA ASN A 95 20.58 3.10 20.57
C ASN A 95 20.61 4.56 21.06
N ASN A 96 21.18 4.78 22.25
CA ASN A 96 21.33 6.11 22.86
C ASN A 96 22.16 7.13 22.04
N LYS A 97 22.83 6.70 20.97
CA LYS A 97 23.59 7.57 20.07
C LYS A 97 22.78 8.02 18.85
N ASP A 98 21.61 7.42 18.63
CA ASP A 98 20.78 7.74 17.48
C ASP A 98 19.97 9.01 17.75
N GLY A 99 20.29 10.08 17.01
CA GLY A 99 19.51 11.31 17.08
C GLY A 99 18.09 11.15 16.50
N LEU A 100 17.22 12.12 16.84
CA LEU A 100 15.82 12.15 16.39
C LEU A 100 15.65 12.00 14.87
N GLU A 101 16.50 12.65 14.09
CA GLU A 101 16.47 12.58 12.61
C GLU A 101 16.68 11.16 12.11
N LYS A 102 17.65 10.44 12.70
CA LYS A 102 17.93 9.05 12.35
C LYS A 102 16.76 8.15 12.71
N VAL A 103 16.25 8.23 13.94
CA VAL A 103 15.13 7.37 14.38
C VAL A 103 13.88 7.60 13.53
N LEU A 104 13.57 8.87 13.23
CA LEU A 104 12.43 9.21 12.38
C LEU A 104 12.65 8.76 10.93
N GLY A 105 13.87 8.92 10.40
CA GLY A 105 14.27 8.39 9.11
C GLY A 105 14.10 6.86 9.02
N ASP A 106 14.51 6.13 10.05
CA ASP A 106 14.38 4.66 10.11
C ASP A 106 12.91 4.22 10.14
N LEU A 107 12.04 4.94 10.85
CA LEU A 107 10.59 4.69 10.82
C LEU A 107 10.00 4.89 9.42
N ILE A 108 10.44 5.92 8.70
CA ILE A 108 10.03 6.19 7.32
C ILE A 108 10.53 5.09 6.39
N VAL A 109 11.83 4.79 6.42
CA VAL A 109 12.44 3.75 5.56
C VAL A 109 11.78 2.40 5.82
N THR A 110 11.55 2.04 7.08
CA THR A 110 10.87 0.78 7.44
C THR A 110 9.45 0.73 6.88
N SER A 111 8.68 1.81 6.99
CA SER A 111 7.34 1.89 6.40
C SER A 111 7.38 1.71 4.87
N MET A 112 8.38 2.30 4.21
CA MET A 112 8.58 2.18 2.77
C MET A 112 9.07 0.79 2.36
N MET A 113 9.86 0.10 3.19
CA MET A 113 10.24 -1.30 2.98
C MET A 113 9.01 -2.21 3.03
N LEU A 114 8.11 -2.00 3.99
CA LEU A 114 6.84 -2.73 4.05
C LEU A 114 5.98 -2.46 2.81
N TYR A 115 5.84 -1.20 2.42
CA TYR A 115 5.10 -0.82 1.22
C TYR A 115 5.70 -1.37 -0.08
N GLY A 116 7.03 -1.35 -0.19
CA GLY A 116 7.76 -1.75 -1.38
C GLY A 116 7.89 -3.26 -1.55
N TYR A 117 8.36 -3.97 -0.52
CA TYR A 117 8.62 -5.41 -0.63
C TYR A 117 7.39 -6.27 -0.37
N PHE A 118 6.49 -5.85 0.52
CA PHE A 118 5.29 -6.63 0.86
C PHE A 118 4.03 -6.13 0.14
N GLY A 119 4.09 -4.95 -0.50
CA GLY A 119 2.95 -4.39 -1.22
C GLY A 119 1.79 -3.99 -0.31
N VAL A 120 2.05 -3.80 0.99
CA VAL A 120 1.01 -3.46 1.99
C VAL A 120 1.00 -1.97 2.26
N ASP A 121 -0.18 -1.37 2.25
CA ASP A 121 -0.39 0.06 2.55
C ASP A 121 -0.66 0.33 4.04
N LYS A 122 -0.67 -0.71 4.87
CA LYS A 122 -1.01 -0.67 6.29
C LYS A 122 -0.09 -1.56 7.10
N GLY A 123 0.14 -1.18 8.36
CA GLY A 123 0.99 -1.93 9.28
C GLY A 123 1.34 -1.14 10.54
N GLN A 124 1.97 -1.79 11.50
CA GLN A 124 2.51 -1.13 12.69
C GLN A 124 4.04 -1.11 12.62
N VAL A 125 4.60 0.10 12.69
CA VAL A 125 6.04 0.33 12.65
C VAL A 125 6.47 0.82 14.02
N ILE A 126 7.31 0.05 14.68
CA ILE A 126 7.58 0.18 16.10
C ILE A 126 9.06 0.44 16.30
N ILE A 127 9.39 1.43 17.11
CA ILE A 127 10.75 1.63 17.60
C ILE A 127 10.81 1.36 19.10
N VAL A 128 11.77 0.56 19.52
CA VAL A 128 12.13 0.34 20.92
C VAL A 128 13.33 1.23 21.22
N LEU A 129 13.21 2.08 22.23
CA LEU A 129 14.24 3.04 22.59
C LEU A 129 15.06 2.51 23.78
N SER A 130 16.33 2.86 23.82
CA SER A 130 17.17 2.55 24.98
C SER A 130 16.68 3.32 26.23
N PRO A 131 16.83 2.77 27.46
CA PRO A 131 16.32 3.40 28.68
C PRO A 131 16.81 4.84 28.94
N ASN A 132 17.97 5.22 28.39
CA ASN A 132 18.59 6.52 28.65
C ASN A 132 18.13 7.65 27.71
N SER A 133 17.15 7.41 26.83
CA SER A 133 16.69 8.34 25.78
C SER A 133 15.53 9.28 26.19
N GLN A 134 15.37 9.58 27.49
CA GLN A 134 14.16 10.20 28.04
C GLN A 134 13.75 11.55 27.40
N LYS A 135 14.71 12.43 27.07
CA LYS A 135 14.43 13.73 26.40
C LYS A 135 13.98 13.55 24.95
N GLU A 136 14.55 12.55 24.27
CA GLU A 136 14.21 12.20 22.89
C GLU A 136 12.78 11.65 22.81
N HIS A 137 12.31 10.95 23.85
CA HIS A 137 10.97 10.35 23.86
C HIS A 137 9.86 11.39 23.64
N ASN A 138 9.89 12.55 24.30
CA ASN A 138 8.82 13.54 24.19
C ASN A 138 8.78 14.21 22.81
N GLN A 139 9.95 14.60 22.28
CA GLN A 139 10.04 15.20 20.95
C GLN A 139 9.72 14.18 19.85
N LEU A 140 10.22 12.95 20.01
CA LEU A 140 9.95 11.86 19.07
C LEU A 140 8.47 11.47 19.06
N LYS A 141 7.78 11.42 20.21
CA LYS A 141 6.33 11.19 20.29
C LYS A 141 5.58 12.22 19.43
N HIS A 142 5.90 13.50 19.59
CA HIS A 142 5.31 14.56 18.77
C HIS A 142 5.55 14.35 17.27
N TYR A 143 6.79 14.05 16.86
CA TYR A 143 7.10 13.84 15.44
C TYR A 143 6.48 12.57 14.86
N ILE A 144 6.34 11.50 15.66
CA ILE A 144 5.64 10.28 15.26
C ILE A 144 4.15 10.56 15.03
N GLU A 145 3.50 11.34 15.89
CA GLU A 145 2.10 11.73 15.68
C GLU A 145 1.92 12.54 14.39
N VAL A 146 2.85 13.46 14.12
CA VAL A 146 2.87 14.23 12.87
C VAL A 146 3.07 13.30 11.67
N LEU A 147 4.02 12.36 11.75
CA LEU A 147 4.28 11.38 10.69
C LEU A 147 3.06 10.53 10.39
N ASN A 148 2.37 10.03 11.43
CA ASN A 148 1.14 9.25 11.28
C ASN A 148 0.04 10.05 10.56
N LYS A 149 -0.12 11.35 10.88
CA LYS A 149 -1.06 12.23 10.17
C LYS A 149 -0.66 12.44 8.71
N LEU A 150 0.64 12.57 8.42
CA LEU A 150 1.15 12.68 7.05
C LEU A 150 0.93 11.41 6.25
N TYR A 151 1.10 10.23 6.84
CA TYR A 151 0.80 8.95 6.19
C TYR A 151 -0.65 8.85 5.74
N ILE A 152 -1.61 9.22 6.60
CA ILE A 152 -3.02 9.23 6.22
C ILE A 152 -3.25 10.12 4.98
N ARG A 153 -2.64 11.32 4.95
CA ARG A 153 -2.73 12.25 3.79
C ARG A 153 -2.06 11.71 2.53
N LEU A 154 -1.08 10.81 2.68
CA LEU A 154 -0.40 10.13 1.58
C LEU A 154 -1.10 8.82 1.14
N GLY A 155 -2.25 8.49 1.73
CA GLY A 155 -2.97 7.25 1.45
C GLY A 155 -2.32 6.01 2.06
N LEU A 156 -1.52 6.18 3.12
CA LEU A 156 -0.88 5.11 3.86
C LEU A 156 -1.51 4.98 5.25
N ARG A 157 -1.78 3.74 5.67
CA ARG A 157 -2.36 3.37 6.96
C ARG A 157 -1.31 2.70 7.85
N PHE A 158 -0.06 3.16 7.76
CA PHE A 158 0.98 2.79 8.71
C PHE A 158 0.77 3.57 10.01
N LYS A 159 0.96 2.88 11.13
CA LYS A 159 0.99 3.49 12.47
C LYS A 159 2.38 3.31 13.06
N CYS A 160 3.15 4.40 13.08
CA CYS A 160 4.40 4.50 13.80
C CYS A 160 4.15 4.70 15.30
N GLN A 161 4.94 4.06 16.15
CA GLN A 161 4.85 4.21 17.61
C GLN A 161 6.17 3.85 18.29
N ILE A 162 6.38 4.46 19.46
CA ILE A 162 7.41 4.02 20.41
C ILE A 162 6.82 2.84 21.19
N PHE A 163 7.63 1.83 21.42
CA PHE A 163 7.31 0.77 22.34
C PHE A 163 7.87 1.13 23.72
N ASP A 164 6.99 1.34 24.68
CA ASP A 164 7.33 1.49 26.10
C ASP A 164 6.92 0.23 26.88
N ASP A 165 7.67 -0.09 27.95
CA ASP A 165 7.50 -1.31 28.75
C ASP A 165 6.09 -1.44 29.36
N GLU A 166 5.37 -0.31 29.55
CA GLU A 166 3.99 -0.31 30.05
C GLU A 166 3.02 -1.06 29.14
N ARG A 167 3.25 -1.03 27.81
CA ARG A 167 2.38 -1.70 26.82
C ARG A 167 2.52 -3.22 26.77
N LEU A 168 3.64 -3.80 27.25
CA LEU A 168 3.71 -5.26 27.42
C LEU A 168 2.80 -5.72 28.53
N LYS A 169 2.74 -4.96 29.64
CA LYS A 169 1.97 -5.31 30.84
C LYS A 169 0.47 -5.31 30.57
N GLU A 170 -0.04 -4.36 29.79
CA GLU A 170 -1.46 -4.35 29.38
C GLU A 170 -1.85 -5.61 28.59
N THR A 171 -0.94 -6.17 27.79
CA THR A 171 -1.18 -7.41 27.03
C THR A 171 -0.92 -8.70 27.82
N ALA A 172 -0.03 -8.68 28.81
CA ALA A 172 0.23 -9.84 29.68
C ALA A 172 -0.89 -10.06 30.72
N VAL A 173 -1.55 -8.98 31.16
CA VAL A 173 -2.64 -9.04 32.16
C VAL A 173 -3.99 -9.39 31.53
N ASN A 174 -4.16 -9.30 30.20
CA ASN A 174 -5.41 -9.64 29.51
C ASN A 174 -5.20 -10.53 28.27
N PRO A 175 -5.03 -11.86 28.44
CA PRO A 175 -4.97 -12.79 27.31
C PRO A 175 -6.32 -13.06 26.62
N ALA A 176 -7.42 -12.43 27.05
CA ALA A 176 -8.75 -12.61 26.48
C ALA A 176 -9.51 -11.28 26.36
N ASN A 177 -9.53 -10.69 25.16
CA ASN A 177 -10.68 -9.97 24.55
C ASN A 177 -10.24 -9.16 23.31
N PRO A 178 -10.41 -9.67 22.08
CA PRO A 178 -10.18 -8.90 20.87
C PRO A 178 -11.42 -8.07 20.50
N SER A 179 -11.75 -7.09 21.33
CA SER A 179 -12.70 -6.04 20.97
C SER A 179 -12.53 -4.88 21.93
N THR A 180 -11.84 -3.83 21.48
CA THR A 180 -12.13 -2.41 21.73
C THR A 180 -10.93 -1.63 21.19
N ILE A 181 -11.11 -0.98 20.04
CA ILE A 181 -10.76 0.40 19.71
C ILE A 181 -11.22 0.53 18.25
N GLU A 182 -12.52 0.77 18.09
CA GLU A 182 -13.04 1.54 16.97
C GLU A 182 -14.28 2.31 17.45
N SER A 183 -14.20 3.63 17.25
CA SER A 183 -15.28 4.62 17.16
C SER A 183 -16.23 4.86 18.34
N THR A 184 -16.00 5.98 19.03
CA THR A 184 -17.08 6.84 19.51
C THR A 184 -17.61 7.67 18.34
N SER A 185 -18.71 7.22 17.73
CA SER A 185 -19.69 8.08 17.06
C SER A 185 -21.01 7.33 16.90
N GLN A 186 -21.82 7.49 17.94
CA GLN A 186 -23.28 7.41 18.07
C GLN A 186 -24.15 6.85 16.91
N GLN A 187 -24.83 5.75 17.25
CA GLN A 187 -26.22 5.34 16.99
C GLN A 187 -27.02 5.99 15.85
N THR A 188 -27.54 5.13 14.96
CA THR A 188 -28.99 4.96 14.76
C THR A 188 -29.31 3.51 14.38
N LYS A 189 -30.26 2.91 15.12
CA LYS A 189 -30.87 1.58 14.90
C LYS A 189 -31.93 1.66 13.80
N ALA A 190 -31.86 0.76 12.82
CA ALA A 190 -33.03 0.14 12.18
C ALA A 190 -32.57 -1.16 11.47
N GLU A 191 -33.02 -2.29 12.00
CA GLU A 191 -32.76 -3.64 11.51
C GLU A 191 -33.63 -3.98 10.29
N ARG A 192 -33.10 -4.76 9.34
CA ARG A 192 -33.57 -6.15 9.10
C ARG A 192 -32.88 -6.83 7.91
N SER A 193 -32.18 -7.91 8.24
CA SER A 193 -32.27 -9.27 7.66
C SER A 193 -32.35 -9.45 6.14
N ILE A 194 -31.27 -9.92 5.54
CA ILE A 194 -31.32 -11.01 4.54
C ILE A 194 -30.17 -11.99 4.83
N LYS A 195 -30.55 -13.20 5.25
CA LYS A 195 -29.71 -14.40 5.22
C LYS A 195 -29.57 -14.86 3.77
N THR A 196 -28.35 -15.03 3.28
CA THR A 196 -28.09 -15.95 2.17
C THR A 196 -26.83 -16.76 2.43
N LYS A 197 -27.05 -18.07 2.56
CA LYS A 197 -26.04 -19.13 2.49
C LYS A 197 -25.44 -19.12 1.07
N ALA A 198 -24.12 -19.00 0.93
CA ALA A 198 -23.44 -19.31 -0.31
C ALA A 198 -21.99 -19.75 -0.03
N THR A 199 -21.87 -21.06 0.14
CA THR A 199 -20.83 -21.96 -0.37
C THR A 199 -19.48 -21.35 -0.79
N SER A 200 -18.45 -21.80 -0.10
CA SER A 200 -17.03 -21.66 -0.43
C SER A 200 -16.68 -22.36 -1.74
N VAL A 201 -16.50 -21.59 -2.80
CA VAL A 201 -15.53 -21.85 -3.88
C VAL A 201 -15.03 -20.48 -4.33
N HIS A 202 -13.81 -20.10 -3.94
CA HIS A 202 -13.21 -18.84 -4.40
C HIS A 202 -12.76 -19.05 -5.86
N VAL A 203 -13.70 -18.97 -6.79
CA VAL A 203 -13.37 -18.87 -8.22
C VAL A 203 -12.75 -17.49 -8.41
N GLU A 204 -11.44 -17.44 -8.59
CA GLU A 204 -10.75 -16.21 -8.96
C GLU A 204 -11.42 -15.63 -10.22
N ARG A 205 -12.02 -14.45 -10.12
CA ARG A 205 -12.73 -13.84 -11.27
C ARG A 205 -11.72 -13.59 -12.38
N LYS A 206 -11.98 -14.11 -13.59
CA LYS A 206 -11.13 -13.90 -14.79
C LYS A 206 -10.75 -12.43 -14.98
N ILE A 207 -9.53 -12.16 -15.44
CA ILE A 207 -8.97 -10.80 -15.55
C ILE A 207 -9.86 -9.86 -16.37
N GLY A 208 -10.44 -10.32 -17.48
CA GLY A 208 -11.32 -9.49 -18.30
C GLY A 208 -12.57 -9.00 -17.53
N VAL A 209 -13.08 -9.79 -16.59
CA VAL A 209 -14.20 -9.40 -15.71
C VAL A 209 -13.75 -8.36 -14.69
N LEU A 210 -12.56 -8.56 -14.10
CA LEU A 210 -11.96 -7.59 -13.18
C LEU A 210 -11.79 -6.23 -13.87
N VAL A 211 -11.19 -6.21 -15.07
CA VAL A 211 -10.96 -4.99 -15.85
C VAL A 211 -12.26 -4.27 -16.15
N ARG A 212 -13.26 -5.00 -16.65
CA ARG A 212 -14.58 -4.43 -16.96
C ARG A 212 -15.23 -3.78 -15.76
N ASN A 213 -15.28 -4.48 -14.63
CA ASN A 213 -15.93 -3.97 -13.44
C ASN A 213 -15.19 -2.74 -12.89
N SER A 214 -13.86 -2.80 -12.86
CA SER A 214 -13.02 -1.71 -12.37
C SER A 214 -13.14 -0.45 -13.22
N ILE A 215 -13.01 -0.56 -14.55
CA ILE A 215 -13.14 0.59 -15.46
C ILE A 215 -14.55 1.19 -15.39
N THR A 216 -15.59 0.36 -15.38
CA THR A 216 -16.98 0.84 -15.25
C THR A 216 -17.16 1.66 -13.98
N ARG A 217 -16.59 1.20 -12.86
CA ARG A 217 -16.63 1.93 -11.59
C ARG A 217 -15.86 3.25 -11.67
N LEU A 218 -14.63 3.25 -12.19
CA LEU A 218 -13.81 4.47 -12.29
C LEU A 218 -14.46 5.56 -13.15
N ILE A 219 -15.17 5.17 -14.21
CA ILE A 219 -15.92 6.10 -15.05
C ILE A 219 -17.11 6.68 -14.26
N LYS A 220 -17.89 5.81 -13.59
CA LYS A 220 -19.04 6.25 -12.78
C LYS A 220 -18.64 7.22 -11.67
N GLU A 221 -17.45 7.03 -11.10
CA GLU A 221 -16.90 7.87 -10.03
C GLU A 221 -16.11 9.09 -10.56
N ASN A 222 -16.08 9.33 -11.88
CA ASN A 222 -15.32 10.41 -12.53
C ASN A 222 -13.83 10.44 -12.13
N LYS A 223 -13.21 9.27 -11.95
CA LYS A 223 -11.81 9.12 -11.51
C LYS A 223 -10.80 9.20 -12.66
N LEU A 224 -11.24 9.08 -13.91
CA LEU A 224 -10.37 9.11 -15.08
C LEU A 224 -10.25 10.54 -15.63
N THR A 225 -9.09 11.18 -15.42
CA THR A 225 -8.79 12.51 -15.97
C THR A 225 -8.57 12.45 -17.48
N THR A 226 -8.70 13.58 -18.19
CA THR A 226 -8.41 13.67 -19.63
C THR A 226 -6.99 13.19 -19.96
N GLU A 227 -6.02 13.54 -19.11
CA GLU A 227 -4.63 13.08 -19.24
C GLU A 227 -4.52 11.56 -19.08
N THR A 228 -5.16 10.98 -18.06
CA THR A 228 -5.23 9.52 -17.89
C THR A 228 -5.79 8.84 -19.14
N VAL A 229 -6.92 9.36 -19.67
CA VAL A 229 -7.56 8.81 -20.86
C VAL A 229 -6.62 8.91 -22.07
N SER A 230 -5.85 9.99 -22.20
CA SER A 230 -4.84 10.14 -23.25
C SER A 230 -3.76 9.07 -23.14
N PHE A 231 -3.23 8.79 -21.95
CA PHE A 231 -2.25 7.71 -21.76
C PHE A 231 -2.85 6.33 -22.06
N LEU A 232 -4.11 6.09 -21.68
CA LEU A 232 -4.80 4.85 -22.01
C LEU A 232 -5.09 4.68 -23.51
N CYS A 233 -5.03 5.76 -24.30
CA CYS A 233 -5.08 5.70 -25.76
C CYS A 233 -3.71 5.47 -26.41
N ASP A 234 -2.61 5.55 -25.65
CA ASP A 234 -1.26 5.37 -26.16
C ASP A 234 -0.82 3.89 -26.05
N GLU A 235 -0.43 3.30 -27.17
CA GLU A 235 -0.04 1.89 -27.26
C GLU A 235 1.21 1.59 -26.42
N LYS A 236 2.22 2.46 -26.49
CA LYS A 236 3.50 2.28 -25.79
C LYS A 236 3.31 2.33 -24.27
N TYR A 237 2.51 3.28 -23.79
CA TYR A 237 2.07 3.35 -22.41
C TYR A 237 1.35 2.08 -22.00
N CYS A 238 0.42 1.57 -22.81
CA CYS A 238 -0.33 0.37 -22.49
C CYS A 238 0.55 -0.89 -22.44
N LYS A 239 1.55 -0.98 -23.34
CA LYS A 239 2.55 -2.03 -23.32
C LYS A 239 3.40 -2.00 -22.06
N ASN A 240 3.90 -0.83 -21.68
CA ASN A 240 4.74 -0.69 -20.49
C ASN A 240 3.95 -0.89 -19.19
N THR A 241 2.73 -0.36 -19.14
CA THR A 241 1.90 -0.35 -17.93
C THR A 241 1.17 -1.66 -17.71
N PHE A 242 0.58 -2.26 -18.75
CA PHE A 242 -0.28 -3.44 -18.64
C PHE A 242 0.29 -4.70 -19.29
N ASP A 243 1.34 -4.58 -20.10
CA ASP A 243 1.80 -5.63 -21.03
C ASP A 243 0.75 -6.04 -22.07
N ILE A 244 0.07 -5.04 -22.62
CA ILE A 244 -0.88 -5.20 -23.72
C ILE A 244 -0.32 -4.49 -24.95
N ASN A 245 -0.38 -5.13 -26.11
CA ASN A 245 0.20 -4.61 -27.35
C ASN A 245 -0.72 -3.64 -28.10
N TYR A 246 -1.78 -3.18 -27.46
CA TYR A 246 -2.81 -2.33 -28.06
C TYR A 246 -3.20 -1.24 -27.06
N PRO A 247 -3.63 -0.06 -27.55
CA PRO A 247 -4.25 0.95 -26.70
C PRO A 247 -5.37 0.35 -25.86
N PHE A 248 -5.37 0.65 -24.56
CA PHE A 248 -6.44 0.24 -23.65
C PHE A 248 -7.76 0.82 -24.13
N PHE A 249 -7.76 2.12 -24.47
CA PHE A 249 -8.87 2.82 -25.08
C PHE A 249 -8.56 3.18 -26.52
N LYS A 250 -9.57 3.05 -27.38
CA LYS A 250 -9.53 3.53 -28.76
C LYS A 250 -10.71 4.47 -28.99
N ARG A 251 -10.43 5.71 -29.39
CA ARG A 251 -11.46 6.70 -29.72
C ARG A 251 -12.31 6.19 -30.89
N VAL A 252 -13.63 6.30 -30.75
CA VAL A 252 -14.57 5.94 -31.83
C VAL A 252 -14.56 7.05 -32.88
N GLN A 253 -14.28 6.67 -34.12
CA GLN A 253 -14.31 7.56 -35.27
C GLN A 253 -15.72 7.60 -35.87
N ARG A 254 -16.18 8.80 -36.26
CA ARG A 254 -17.46 8.97 -36.95
C ARG A 254 -17.34 8.47 -38.39
N GLY A 255 -18.42 7.90 -38.92
CA GLY A 255 -18.48 7.42 -40.30
C GLY A 255 -17.92 6.00 -40.54
N ILE A 256 -17.30 5.37 -39.54
CA ILE A 256 -16.81 3.99 -39.64
C ILE A 256 -17.74 3.05 -38.84
N PRO A 257 -18.19 1.91 -39.40
CA PRO A 257 -19.00 0.95 -38.65
C PRO A 257 -18.28 0.43 -37.40
N MET A 258 -19.01 0.28 -36.29
CA MET A 258 -18.44 -0.21 -35.02
C MET A 258 -17.89 -1.63 -35.11
N THR A 259 -18.44 -2.45 -36.00
CA THR A 259 -17.94 -3.80 -36.29
C THR A 259 -16.51 -3.80 -36.81
N ASP A 260 -16.13 -2.76 -37.56
CA ASP A 260 -14.83 -2.68 -38.22
C ASP A 260 -13.82 -2.00 -37.31
N GLN A 261 -14.23 -0.96 -36.58
CA GLN A 261 -13.37 -0.24 -35.65
C GLN A 261 -12.83 -1.11 -34.50
N ARG A 262 -13.56 -2.18 -34.14
CA ARG A 262 -13.16 -3.14 -33.12
C ARG A 262 -12.12 -4.14 -33.58
N LYS A 263 -11.91 -4.27 -34.89
CA LYS A 263 -11.00 -5.26 -35.46
C LYS A 263 -9.60 -4.68 -35.65
N ILE A 264 -8.60 -5.51 -35.39
CA ILE A 264 -7.22 -5.29 -35.83
C ILE A 264 -6.81 -6.58 -36.55
N ASN A 265 -6.37 -6.45 -37.80
CA ASN A 265 -6.01 -7.58 -38.67
C ASN A 265 -7.12 -8.64 -38.75
N GLY A 266 -8.38 -8.22 -38.82
CA GLY A 266 -9.55 -9.10 -38.90
C GLY A 266 -10.05 -9.67 -37.55
N TYR A 267 -9.27 -9.53 -36.46
CA TYR A 267 -9.65 -10.06 -35.15
C TYR A 267 -10.27 -8.99 -34.26
N ASP A 268 -11.34 -9.34 -33.54
CA ASP A 268 -11.93 -8.49 -32.51
C ASP A 268 -10.93 -8.26 -31.37
N ARG A 269 -10.29 -7.09 -31.34
CA ARG A 269 -9.35 -6.65 -30.28
C ARG A 269 -9.98 -5.71 -29.26
N TYR A 270 -11.23 -5.32 -29.47
CA TYR A 270 -11.97 -4.44 -28.57
C TYR A 270 -13.38 -5.00 -28.28
N TRP A 271 -13.92 -4.66 -27.10
CA TRP A 271 -15.28 -5.02 -26.69
C TRP A 271 -16.34 -4.53 -27.67
N LYS A 272 -17.48 -5.24 -27.67
CA LYS A 272 -18.64 -4.94 -28.53
C LYS A 272 -19.23 -3.57 -28.25
N ASN A 273 -19.32 -3.20 -26.97
CA ASN A 273 -19.93 -1.95 -26.54
C ASN A 273 -18.85 -0.91 -26.26
N TYR A 274 -19.13 0.34 -26.63
CA TYR A 274 -18.33 1.48 -26.25
C TYR A 274 -18.68 1.97 -24.84
N ILE A 275 -17.76 2.71 -24.25
CA ILE A 275 -17.96 3.49 -23.03
C ILE A 275 -17.94 4.99 -23.38
N VAL A 276 -18.50 5.80 -22.49
CA VAL A 276 -18.50 7.26 -22.64
C VAL A 276 -17.70 7.87 -21.50
N ILE A 277 -16.71 8.68 -21.83
CA ILE A 277 -15.91 9.46 -20.87
C ILE A 277 -15.86 10.89 -21.41
N ASN A 278 -16.24 11.89 -20.59
CA ASN A 278 -16.25 13.30 -20.99
C ASN A 278 -16.96 13.55 -22.35
N ASN A 279 -18.15 12.95 -22.55
CA ASN A 279 -18.96 13.00 -23.76
C ASN A 279 -18.34 12.40 -25.04
N GLU A 280 -17.19 11.74 -24.93
CA GLU A 280 -16.54 11.05 -26.05
C GLU A 280 -16.69 9.53 -25.94
N LYS A 281 -16.82 8.86 -27.09
CA LYS A 281 -17.02 7.40 -27.16
C LYS A 281 -15.67 6.70 -27.34
N PHE A 282 -15.43 5.67 -26.53
CA PHE A 282 -14.22 4.85 -26.58
C PHE A 282 -14.56 3.36 -26.62
N LEU A 283 -13.79 2.61 -27.40
CA LEU A 283 -13.73 1.15 -27.36
C LEU A 283 -12.68 0.71 -26.33
N VAL A 284 -12.92 -0.42 -25.67
CA VAL A 284 -12.02 -0.96 -24.64
C VAL A 284 -11.36 -2.24 -25.14
N CYS A 285 -10.03 -2.32 -25.00
CA CYS A 285 -9.24 -3.48 -25.43
C CYS A 285 -9.70 -4.76 -24.70
N ASN A 286 -9.80 -5.87 -25.43
CA ASN A 286 -10.20 -7.16 -24.91
C ASN A 286 -9.03 -8.15 -24.73
N ASP A 287 -7.80 -7.74 -25.07
CA ASP A 287 -6.59 -8.59 -25.11
C ASP A 287 -5.97 -8.77 -23.71
N TRP A 288 -6.80 -9.20 -22.75
CA TRP A 288 -6.43 -9.41 -21.36
C TRP A 288 -6.19 -10.89 -21.06
N TYR A 289 -4.99 -11.21 -20.60
CA TYR A 289 -4.59 -12.53 -20.13
C TYR A 289 -4.25 -12.48 -18.65
N GLU A 290 -4.28 -13.62 -17.97
CA GLU A 290 -4.06 -13.66 -16.51
C GLU A 290 -2.69 -13.10 -16.11
N ARG A 291 -1.66 -13.22 -16.97
CA ARG A 291 -0.35 -12.58 -16.79
C ARG A 291 -0.42 -11.04 -16.64
N ASN A 292 -1.45 -10.40 -17.18
CA ASN A 292 -1.64 -8.95 -17.10
C ASN A 292 -2.27 -8.51 -15.77
N ARG A 293 -2.80 -9.45 -14.97
CA ARG A 293 -3.56 -9.14 -13.75
C ARG A 293 -2.79 -8.27 -12.77
N THR A 294 -1.57 -8.67 -12.42
CA THR A 294 -0.74 -7.94 -11.46
C THR A 294 -0.52 -6.51 -11.91
N LYS A 295 -0.20 -6.32 -13.19
CA LYS A 295 0.00 -5.00 -13.80
C LYS A 295 -1.26 -4.13 -13.78
N PHE A 296 -2.41 -4.72 -14.13
CA PHE A 296 -3.70 -4.03 -14.05
C PHE A 296 -4.08 -3.64 -12.63
N VAL A 297 -3.88 -4.52 -11.65
CA VAL A 297 -4.18 -4.26 -10.24
C VAL A 297 -3.29 -3.15 -9.68
N ILE A 298 -2.00 -3.14 -10.01
CA ILE A 298 -1.06 -2.06 -9.62
C ILE A 298 -1.55 -0.72 -10.18
N TRP A 299 -1.89 -0.66 -11.47
CA TRP A 299 -2.41 0.56 -12.09
C TRP A 299 -3.74 1.01 -11.45
N LEU A 300 -4.65 0.07 -11.20
CA LEU A 300 -5.95 0.35 -10.57
C LEU A 300 -5.81 0.91 -9.15
N GLY A 301 -4.77 0.52 -8.42
CA GLY A 301 -4.47 1.02 -7.08
C GLY A 301 -4.16 2.52 -6.99
N GLN A 302 -4.03 3.22 -8.13
CA GLN A 302 -3.92 4.68 -8.17
C GLN A 302 -5.26 5.39 -7.93
N TYR A 303 -6.37 4.67 -8.06
CA TYR A 303 -7.74 5.21 -8.01
C TYR A 303 -8.58 4.65 -6.86
N LEU A 304 -7.99 3.79 -6.04
CA LEU A 304 -8.52 3.30 -4.75
C LEU A 304 -8.08 4.23 -3.63
#